data_AF-A0A920VHH0-F1
#
_entry.id   AF-A0A920VHH0-F1
#
_cell.length_a   1.000
_cell.length_b   1.000
_cell.length_c   1.000
_cell.angle_alpha   90.00
_cell.angle_beta   90.00
_cell.angle_gamma   90.00
#
_symmetry.space_group_name_H-M   'P 1'
#
loop_
_entity.id
_entity.type
_entity.pdbx_description
1 polymer ?
#
loop_
_entity_poly.entity_id
_entity_poly.type
_entity_poly.pdbx_seq_one_letter_code
_entity_poly.pdbx_strand_id
1 'polypeptide(L)'
;MHHHLIREKTRTRVGLLVESGDAREVHHVGLLLGYGASAVCPYLAFASVDAMVVEGMHGLSPDLTAERARQNIIKACDQGLLKIMSKMGISTVASYTGAQIFEAIGLGDEVVGDCFVGTVSRLGGVG
;
A
#
# COMPACT_ATOMS: atom_id res chain seq x y z
N MET A 1 -3.37 12.62 7.12
CA MET A 1 -3.74 13.48 5.96
C MET A 1 -5.08 13.09 5.33
N HIS A 2 -5.31 11.81 4.96
CA HIS A 2 -6.62 11.35 4.46
C HIS A 2 -7.80 11.75 5.38
N HIS A 3 -7.73 11.40 6.67
CA HIS A 3 -8.77 11.76 7.65
C HIS A 3 -8.89 13.27 7.87
N HIS A 4 -7.79 14.02 7.78
CA HIS A 4 -7.83 15.48 7.87
C HIS A 4 -8.63 16.08 6.70
N LEU A 5 -8.39 15.64 5.47
CA LEU A 5 -9.16 16.09 4.30
C LEU A 5 -10.64 15.69 4.36
N ILE A 6 -10.97 14.57 5.03
CA ILE A 6 -12.37 14.20 5.31
C ILE A 6 -12.99 15.19 6.29
N ARG A 7 -12.30 15.52 7.40
CA ARG A 7 -12.76 16.52 8.38
C ARG A 7 -13.01 17.89 7.74
N GLU A 8 -12.12 18.31 6.86
CA GLU A 8 -12.23 19.57 6.10
C GLU A 8 -13.18 19.51 4.89
N LYS A 9 -13.83 18.36 4.63
CA LYS A 9 -14.73 18.14 3.47
C LYS A 9 -14.08 18.43 2.10
N THR A 10 -12.75 18.32 2.02
CA THR A 10 -11.97 18.57 0.80
C THR A 10 -11.45 17.30 0.12
N ARG A 11 -11.63 16.12 0.74
CA ARG A 11 -11.11 14.83 0.24
C ARG A 11 -11.53 14.50 -1.20
N THR A 12 -12.74 14.87 -1.63
CA THR A 12 -13.24 14.59 -2.99
C THR A 12 -12.61 15.46 -4.08
N ARG A 13 -11.92 16.54 -3.69
CA ARG A 13 -11.31 17.50 -4.62
C ARG A 13 -9.87 17.15 -4.99
N VAL A 14 -9.27 16.14 -4.37
CA VAL A 14 -7.85 15.81 -4.51
C VAL A 14 -7.64 14.30 -4.63
N GLY A 15 -6.62 13.90 -5.39
CA GLY A 15 -6.07 12.53 -5.38
C GLY A 15 -4.84 12.48 -4.48
N LEU A 16 -4.65 11.37 -3.77
CA LEU A 16 -3.46 11.17 -2.93
C LEU A 16 -2.51 10.17 -3.59
N LEU A 17 -1.40 10.66 -4.13
CA LEU A 17 -0.32 9.81 -4.62
C LEU A 17 0.69 9.61 -3.49
N VAL A 18 1.03 8.36 -3.19
CA VAL A 18 2.04 8.03 -2.18
C VAL A 18 3.28 7.49 -2.88
N GLU A 19 4.38 8.23 -2.83
CA GLU A 19 5.70 7.73 -3.18
C GLU A 19 6.38 7.22 -1.90
N SER A 20 6.78 5.96 -1.89
CA SER A 20 7.25 5.29 -0.68
C SER A 20 8.44 4.39 -0.99
N GLY A 21 9.50 4.54 -0.19
CA GLY A 21 10.70 3.69 -0.28
C GLY A 21 10.57 2.40 0.51
N ASP A 22 9.67 2.36 1.49
CA ASP A 22 9.40 1.23 2.37
C ASP A 22 8.30 0.29 1.83
N ALA A 23 7.46 0.76 0.91
CA ALA A 23 6.46 -0.08 0.24
C ALA A 23 7.14 -1.07 -0.72
N ARG A 24 7.22 -2.33 -0.29
CA ARG A 24 7.80 -3.43 -1.10
C ARG A 24 6.96 -4.69 -1.18
N GLU A 25 5.94 -4.82 -0.33
CA GLU A 25 5.09 -6.01 -0.23
C GLU A 25 3.66 -5.64 -0.56
N VAL A 26 2.88 -6.62 -1.00
CA VAL A 26 1.46 -6.46 -1.31
C VAL A 26 0.70 -5.85 -0.12
N HIS A 27 1.03 -6.27 1.11
CA HIS A 27 0.38 -5.76 2.31
C HIS A 27 0.63 -4.26 2.52
N HIS A 28 1.82 -3.76 2.23
CA HIS A 28 2.13 -2.32 2.32
C HIS A 28 1.27 -1.51 1.34
N VAL A 29 1.17 -1.97 0.09
CA VAL A 29 0.33 -1.31 -0.93
C VAL A 29 -1.14 -1.36 -0.53
N GLY A 30 -1.63 -2.51 -0.07
CA GLY A 30 -2.99 -2.68 0.42
C GLY A 30 -3.31 -1.76 1.60
N LEU A 31 -2.41 -1.64 2.57
CA LEU A 31 -2.56 -0.73 3.70
C LEU A 31 -2.68 0.73 3.23
N LEU A 32 -1.78 1.19 2.38
CA LEU A 32 -1.79 2.56 1.85
C LEU A 32 -3.09 2.89 1.11
N LEU A 33 -3.56 1.98 0.25
CA LEU A 33 -4.84 2.13 -0.45
C LEU A 33 -6.01 2.12 0.55
N GLY A 34 -6.03 1.17 1.49
CA GLY A 34 -7.08 1.01 2.50
C GLY A 34 -7.23 2.21 3.43
N TYR A 35 -6.17 3.00 3.62
CA TYR A 35 -6.17 4.25 4.38
C TYR A 35 -6.21 5.53 3.51
N GLY A 36 -6.50 5.38 2.20
CA GLY A 36 -6.97 6.48 1.37
C GLY A 36 -6.02 6.99 0.30
N ALA A 37 -4.88 6.31 0.05
CA ALA A 37 -4.08 6.56 -1.14
C ALA A 37 -4.87 6.21 -2.41
N SER A 38 -4.76 7.07 -3.43
CA SER A 38 -5.32 6.86 -4.76
C SER A 38 -4.39 6.05 -5.66
N ALA A 39 -3.08 6.18 -5.46
CA ALA A 39 -2.05 5.38 -6.12
C ALA A 39 -0.79 5.35 -5.26
N VAL A 40 0.01 4.29 -5.44
CA VAL A 40 1.25 4.07 -4.69
C VAL A 40 2.39 3.83 -5.68
N CYS A 41 3.47 4.60 -5.55
CA CYS A 41 4.71 4.42 -6.28
C CYS A 41 5.80 3.89 -5.33
N PRO A 42 6.08 2.57 -5.36
CA PRO A 42 7.14 1.96 -4.56
C PRO A 42 8.51 2.17 -5.20
N TYR A 43 8.96 3.44 -5.27
CA TYR A 43 10.11 3.83 -6.10
C TYR A 43 11.39 3.06 -5.75
N LEU A 44 11.64 2.79 -4.46
CA LEU A 44 12.85 2.08 -4.03
C LEU A 44 12.78 0.59 -4.37
N ALA A 45 11.60 -0.02 -4.36
CA ALA A 45 11.44 -1.41 -4.80
C ALA A 45 11.74 -1.55 -6.31
N PHE A 46 11.31 -0.58 -7.12
CA PHE A 46 11.66 -0.54 -8.53
C PHE A 46 13.15 -0.30 -8.76
N ALA A 47 13.76 0.68 -8.07
CA ALA A 47 15.19 0.90 -8.15
C ALA A 47 16.01 -0.34 -7.73
N SER A 48 15.54 -1.06 -6.70
CA SER A 48 16.19 -2.28 -6.23
C SER A 48 16.13 -3.40 -7.26
N VAL A 49 14.97 -3.61 -7.91
CA VAL A 49 14.86 -4.66 -8.95
C VAL A 49 15.63 -4.32 -10.20
N ASP A 50 15.68 -3.04 -10.58
CA ASP A 50 16.48 -2.59 -11.70
C ASP A 50 17.98 -2.87 -11.45
N ALA A 51 18.47 -2.55 -10.24
CA ALA A 51 19.85 -2.88 -9.84
C ALA A 51 20.10 -4.40 -9.84
N MET A 52 19.18 -5.20 -9.29
CA MET A 52 19.29 -6.67 -9.29
C MET A 52 19.42 -7.25 -10.70
N VAL A 53 18.66 -6.72 -11.66
CA VAL A 53 18.71 -7.14 -13.07
C VAL A 53 20.03 -6.73 -13.71
N VAL A 54 20.47 -5.49 -13.51
CA VAL A 54 21.72 -4.97 -14.10
C VAL A 54 22.94 -5.73 -13.58
N GLU A 55 22.96 -6.05 -12.29
CA GLU A 55 24.07 -6.76 -11.64
C GLU A 55 24.01 -8.29 -11.85
N GLY A 56 22.94 -8.81 -12.49
CA GLY A 56 22.78 -10.26 -12.70
C GLY A 56 22.69 -11.05 -11.40
N MET A 57 22.13 -10.45 -10.35
CA MET A 57 22.05 -11.06 -9.02
C MET A 57 21.06 -12.24 -8.98
N HIS A 58 21.20 -13.10 -7.98
CA HIS A 58 20.22 -14.14 -7.62
C HIS A 58 19.84 -15.14 -8.73
N GLY A 59 20.68 -15.34 -9.74
CA GLY A 59 20.40 -16.26 -10.84
C GLY A 59 19.23 -15.82 -11.73
N LEU A 60 18.96 -14.52 -11.78
CA LEU A 60 17.97 -13.94 -12.69
C LEU A 60 18.33 -14.28 -14.14
N SER A 61 17.31 -14.54 -14.97
CA SER A 61 17.50 -14.87 -16.37
C SER A 61 18.28 -13.74 -17.08
N PRO A 62 19.29 -14.06 -17.91
CA PRO A 62 19.99 -13.07 -18.73
C PRO A 62 19.07 -12.28 -19.66
N ASP A 63 17.92 -12.86 -20.04
CA ASP A 63 16.94 -12.23 -20.94
C ASP A 63 15.94 -11.33 -20.19
N LEU A 64 16.00 -11.28 -18.85
CA LEU A 64 15.11 -10.45 -18.05
C LEU A 64 15.55 -8.99 -18.15
N THR A 65 14.70 -8.13 -18.72
CA THR A 65 14.93 -6.69 -18.73
C THR A 65 14.41 -6.02 -17.45
N ALA A 66 15.01 -4.89 -17.07
CA ALA A 66 14.56 -4.08 -15.93
C ALA A 66 13.08 -3.72 -16.04
N GLU A 67 12.64 -3.29 -17.23
CA GLU A 67 11.24 -3.01 -17.51
C GLU A 67 10.33 -4.22 -17.28
N ARG A 68 10.74 -5.41 -17.75
CA ARG A 68 9.97 -6.63 -17.52
C ARG A 68 9.93 -7.00 -16.03
N ALA A 69 11.01 -6.78 -15.30
CA ALA A 69 11.06 -7.04 -13.87
C ALA A 69 10.11 -6.11 -13.09
N ARG A 70 10.05 -4.81 -13.43
CA ARG A 70 9.08 -3.86 -12.87
C ARG A 70 7.63 -4.29 -13.16
N GLN A 71 7.33 -4.69 -14.40
CA GLN A 71 6.02 -5.22 -14.77
C GLN A 71 5.63 -6.47 -13.97
N ASN A 72 6.59 -7.36 -13.68
CA ASN A 72 6.34 -8.53 -12.85
C ASN A 72 5.99 -8.15 -11.41
N ILE A 73 6.66 -7.14 -10.84
CA ILE A 73 6.33 -6.61 -9.51
C ILE A 73 4.91 -6.03 -9.52
N ILE A 74 4.58 -5.17 -10.49
CA ILE A 74 3.24 -4.58 -10.61
C ILE A 74 2.18 -5.68 -10.69
N LYS A 75 2.38 -6.67 -11.56
CA LYS A 75 1.47 -7.80 -11.70
C LYS A 75 1.31 -8.60 -10.41
N ALA A 76 2.40 -8.85 -9.68
CA ALA A 76 2.35 -9.56 -8.40
C ALA A 76 1.59 -8.75 -7.34
N CYS A 77 1.79 -7.44 -7.29
CA CYS A 77 1.03 -6.53 -6.44
C CYS A 77 -0.45 -6.53 -6.79
N ASP A 78 -0.82 -6.43 -8.06
CA ASP A 78 -2.22 -6.45 -8.52
C ASP A 78 -2.92 -7.76 -8.13
N GLN A 79 -2.28 -8.91 -8.41
CA GLN A 79 -2.82 -10.22 -8.05
C GLN A 79 -2.96 -10.38 -6.53
N GLY A 80 -1.97 -9.91 -5.78
CA GLY A 80 -1.99 -9.92 -4.33
C GLY A 80 -3.11 -9.04 -3.76
N LEU A 81 -3.32 -7.85 -4.33
CA LEU A 81 -4.37 -6.93 -3.92
C LEU A 81 -5.75 -7.53 -4.20
N LEU A 82 -5.97 -8.10 -5.39
CA LEU A 82 -7.19 -8.82 -5.73
C LEU A 82 -7.46 -9.97 -4.75
N LYS A 83 -6.42 -10.68 -4.31
CA LYS A 83 -6.54 -11.74 -3.28
C LYS A 83 -6.88 -11.21 -1.90
N ILE A 84 -6.41 -10.02 -1.53
CA ILE A 84 -6.80 -9.37 -0.26
C ILE A 84 -8.26 -8.94 -0.33
N MET A 85 -8.65 -8.25 -1.40
CA MET A 85 -10.00 -7.75 -1.60
C MET A 85 -11.03 -8.89 -1.63
N SER A 86 -10.71 -10.02 -2.27
CA SER A 86 -11.62 -11.17 -2.37
C SER A 86 -11.91 -11.85 -1.04
N LYS A 87 -11.00 -11.80 -0.06
CA LYS A 87 -11.26 -12.28 1.31
C LYS A 87 -12.38 -11.54 2.01
N MET A 88 -12.62 -10.29 1.60
CA MET A 88 -13.60 -9.39 2.21
C MET A 88 -14.82 -9.17 1.32
N GLY A 89 -14.90 -9.87 0.18
CA GLY A 89 -15.99 -9.72 -0.80
C GLY A 89 -15.96 -8.40 -1.57
N ILE A 90 -14.84 -7.67 -1.57
CA ILE A 90 -14.70 -6.41 -2.29
C ILE A 90 -14.27 -6.69 -3.73
N SER A 91 -14.98 -6.11 -4.69
CA SER A 91 -14.78 -6.34 -6.13
C SER A 91 -14.14 -5.18 -6.89
N THR A 92 -14.04 -3.99 -6.29
CA THR A 92 -13.44 -2.81 -6.93
C THR A 92 -12.43 -2.11 -6.02
N VAL A 93 -11.34 -1.61 -6.60
CA VAL A 93 -10.31 -0.86 -5.86
C VAL A 93 -10.91 0.40 -5.23
N ALA A 94 -11.84 1.07 -5.93
CA ALA A 94 -12.54 2.24 -5.42
C ALA A 94 -13.30 1.96 -4.11
N SER A 95 -13.93 0.78 -3.98
CA SER A 95 -14.57 0.35 -2.75
C SER A 95 -13.59 -0.07 -1.65
N TYR A 96 -12.36 -0.45 -2.02
CA TYR A 96 -11.31 -0.79 -1.08
C TYR A 96 -10.62 0.47 -0.52
N THR A 97 -10.48 1.52 -1.33
CA THR A 97 -9.82 2.77 -0.94
C THR A 97 -10.56 3.45 0.22
N GLY A 98 -9.86 3.66 1.34
CA GLY A 98 -10.43 4.29 2.53
C GLY A 98 -11.39 3.40 3.33
N ALA A 99 -11.54 2.12 2.97
CA ALA A 99 -12.45 1.20 3.66
C ALA A 99 -11.92 0.73 5.04
N GLN A 100 -10.63 0.96 5.33
CA GLN A 100 -10.00 0.64 6.62
C GLN A 100 -10.22 -0.82 7.07
N ILE A 101 -10.07 -1.77 6.15
CA ILE A 101 -10.27 -3.20 6.40
C ILE A 101 -9.04 -3.82 7.10
N PHE A 102 -8.68 -3.25 8.24
CA PHE A 102 -7.52 -3.62 9.04
C PHE A 102 -7.86 -3.54 10.53
N GLU A 103 -7.15 -4.32 11.34
CA GLU A 103 -7.14 -4.21 12.80
C GLU A 103 -5.72 -3.83 13.22
N ALA A 104 -5.60 -2.80 14.04
CA ALA A 104 -4.34 -2.40 14.64
C ALA A 104 -4.07 -3.25 15.88
N ILE A 105 -2.81 -3.64 16.07
CA ILE A 105 -2.37 -4.37 17.25
C ILE A 105 -1.08 -3.70 17.73
N GLY A 106 -1.05 -3.27 18.99
CA GLY A 106 0.10 -2.63 19.61
C GLY A 106 0.27 -1.14 19.27
N LEU A 107 -0.77 -0.49 18.74
CA LEU A 107 -0.80 0.98 18.57
C LEU A 107 -1.67 1.60 19.64
N GLY A 108 -1.16 2.64 20.31
CA GLY A 108 -1.91 3.40 21.31
C GLY A 108 -3.02 4.25 20.70
N ASP A 109 -3.99 4.62 21.54
CA ASP A 109 -5.22 5.30 21.13
C ASP A 109 -4.95 6.69 20.54
N GLU A 110 -3.89 7.37 20.97
CA GLU A 110 -3.49 8.68 20.43
C GLU A 110 -3.14 8.58 18.94
N VAL A 111 -2.27 7.63 18.59
CA VAL A 111 -1.87 7.39 17.18
C VAL A 111 -3.05 6.93 16.34
N VAL A 112 -3.90 6.05 16.89
CA VAL A 112 -5.11 5.59 16.19
C VAL A 112 -6.07 6.76 15.97
N GLY A 113 -6.28 7.62 16.98
CA GLY A 113 -7.16 8.79 16.91
C GLY A 113 -6.68 9.88 15.96
N ASP A 114 -5.38 9.97 15.71
CA ASP A 114 -4.85 10.99 14.79
C ASP A 114 -4.68 10.46 13.36
N CYS A 115 -4.12 9.25 13.23
CA CYS A 115 -3.68 8.72 11.94
C CYS A 115 -4.62 7.65 11.34
N PHE A 116 -5.34 6.91 12.17
CA PHE A 116 -6.10 5.71 11.77
C PHE A 116 -7.53 5.71 12.29
N VAL A 117 -8.16 6.89 12.42
CA VAL A 117 -9.47 7.08 13.06
C VAL A 117 -10.47 6.01 12.62
N GLY A 118 -11.12 5.35 13.58
CA GLY A 118 -12.10 4.29 13.31
C GLY A 118 -11.53 2.88 13.17
N THR A 119 -10.20 2.73 13.20
CA THR A 119 -9.56 1.40 13.23
C THR A 119 -9.66 0.80 14.62
N VAL A 120 -10.00 -0.48 14.71
CA VAL A 120 -10.01 -1.23 15.97
C VAL A 120 -8.56 -1.46 16.44
N SER A 121 -8.24 -1.11 17.69
CA SER A 121 -6.96 -1.43 18.35
C SER A 121 -7.22 -1.96 19.76
N ARG A 122 -7.47 -3.28 19.89
CA ARG A 122 -7.88 -3.88 21.18
C ARG A 122 -6.75 -3.98 22.19
N LEU A 123 -5.55 -4.18 21.67
CA LEU A 123 -4.32 -4.24 22.43
C LEU A 123 -3.58 -2.96 22.11
N GLY A 124 -3.76 -1.93 22.95
CA GLY A 124 -3.00 -0.68 22.85
C GLY A 124 -1.50 -0.93 22.90
N GLY A 125 -0.70 0.10 22.64
CA GLY A 125 0.75 -0.06 22.68
C GLY A 125 1.51 1.23 22.46
N VAL A 126 2.43 1.22 21.50
CA VAL A 126 3.31 2.36 21.26
C VAL A 126 2.54 3.53 20.67
N GLY A 127 2.92 4.73 21.07
CA GLY A 127 2.24 5.96 20.71
C GLY A 127 1.34 6.41 21.84
#